data_AF-U2KDW5-F1
#
_entry.id   AF-U2KDW5-F1
#
_cell.length_a   1.000
_cell.length_b   1.000
_cell.length_c   1.000
_cell.angle_alpha   90.00
_cell.angle_beta   90.00
_cell.angle_gamma   90.00
#
_symmetry.space_group_name_H-M   'P 1'
#
loop_
_entity.id
_entity.type
_entity.pdbx_description
1 polymer ?
#
loop_
_entity_poly.entity_id
_entity_poly.type
_entity_poly.pdbx_seq_one_letter_code
_entity_poly.pdbx_strand_id
1 'polypeptide(L)'
;MAYTDKFQPTDELINEINTLKPHISPIALPKFTGAISVSAVTSYELAIKEILIDYASSKHHLFGGFIQNYLSRLNGRIKIPDLKNEIKKFDNILEINLETEITAVEKNEPSVRSCYQNLIQGRHSYVHANQINLSYDECIQDYELGKKIIDALHKVMV
;
A
#
# COMPACT_ATOMS: atom_id res chain seq x y z
N MET A 1 -11.58 -12.35 -0.70
CA MET A 1 -12.39 -11.11 -0.47
C MET A 1 -11.93 -10.10 -1.51
N ALA A 2 -12.60 -8.96 -1.71
CA ALA A 2 -11.99 -7.97 -2.61
C ALA A 2 -10.75 -7.39 -1.90
N TYR A 3 -9.63 -7.22 -2.61
CA TYR A 3 -8.44 -6.61 -2.00
C TYR A 3 -8.71 -5.19 -1.48
N THR A 4 -9.71 -4.52 -2.04
CA THR A 4 -10.19 -3.20 -1.62
C THR A 4 -10.74 -3.20 -0.19
N ASP A 5 -11.27 -4.33 0.28
CA ASP A 5 -11.79 -4.47 1.65
C ASP A 5 -10.68 -4.28 2.69
N LYS A 6 -9.40 -4.43 2.29
CA LYS A 6 -8.25 -4.20 3.19
C LYS A 6 -8.00 -2.72 3.49
N PHE A 7 -8.58 -1.80 2.70
CA PHE A 7 -8.49 -0.35 2.93
C PHE A 7 -9.48 0.15 3.98
N GLN A 8 -10.62 -0.54 4.13
CA GLN A 8 -11.72 -0.12 5.00
C GLN A 8 -11.28 0.25 6.44
N PRO A 9 -10.47 -0.57 7.16
CA PRO A 9 -10.07 -0.21 8.53
C PRO A 9 -9.27 1.10 8.60
N THR A 10 -8.45 1.38 7.59
CA THR A 10 -7.69 2.64 7.51
C THR A 10 -8.59 3.80 7.14
N ASP A 11 -9.53 3.59 6.21
CA ASP A 11 -10.51 4.62 5.82
C ASP A 11 -11.40 5.03 7.01
N GLU A 12 -11.86 4.06 7.80
CA GLU A 12 -12.61 4.28 9.05
C GLU A 12 -11.78 5.08 10.06
N LEU A 13 -10.52 4.69 10.29
CA LEU A 13 -9.61 5.41 11.18
C LEU A 13 -9.39 6.87 10.73
N ILE A 14 -9.18 7.10 9.42
CA ILE A 14 -9.02 8.45 8.87
C ILE A 14 -10.29 9.27 9.10
N ASN A 15 -11.48 8.69 8.90
CA ASN A 15 -12.75 9.38 9.13
C ASN A 15 -12.96 9.78 10.59
N GLU A 16 -12.63 8.89 11.53
CA GLU A 16 -12.67 9.20 12.96
C GLU A 16 -11.71 10.33 13.32
N ILE A 17 -10.46 10.25 12.86
CA ILE A 17 -9.46 11.28 13.16
C ILE A 17 -9.81 12.61 12.48
N ASN A 18 -10.38 12.61 11.28
CA ASN A 18 -10.87 13.82 10.62
C ASN A 18 -11.93 14.54 11.45
N THR A 19 -12.82 13.79 12.09
CA THR A 19 -13.85 14.34 12.99
C THR A 19 -13.22 14.97 14.24
N LEU A 20 -12.14 14.37 14.75
CA LEU A 20 -11.43 14.85 15.94
C LEU A 20 -10.38 15.93 15.63
N LYS A 21 -9.93 16.06 14.37
CA LYS A 21 -8.83 16.95 13.94
C LYS A 21 -8.93 18.38 14.50
N PRO A 22 -10.11 19.05 14.52
CA PRO A 22 -10.23 20.41 15.08
C PRO A 22 -9.92 20.50 16.58
N HIS A 23 -10.00 19.39 17.31
CA HIS A 23 -9.78 19.30 18.75
C HIS A 23 -8.40 18.71 19.12
N ILE A 24 -7.63 18.25 18.14
CA ILE A 24 -6.30 17.69 18.35
C ILE A 24 -5.29 18.83 18.43
N SER A 25 -4.45 18.82 19.47
CA SER A 25 -3.39 19.83 19.60
C SER A 25 -2.34 19.66 18.49
N PRO A 26 -1.70 20.75 18.02
CA PRO A 26 -0.65 20.67 16.99
C PRO A 26 0.51 19.75 17.37
N ILE A 27 0.79 19.59 18.66
CA ILE A 27 1.86 18.72 19.18
C ILE A 27 1.45 17.23 19.11
N ALA A 28 0.16 16.94 19.24
CA ALA A 28 -0.36 15.58 19.20
C ALA A 28 -0.65 15.11 17.76
N LEU A 29 -0.99 16.03 16.84
CA LEU A 29 -1.36 15.71 15.46
C LEU A 29 -0.33 14.82 14.74
N PRO A 30 1.00 15.04 14.83
CA PRO A 30 2.00 14.14 14.23
C PRO A 30 1.93 12.69 14.70
N LYS A 31 1.48 12.42 15.94
CA LYS A 31 1.32 11.06 16.44
C LYS A 31 0.15 10.35 15.75
N PHE A 32 -0.94 11.07 15.51
CA PHE A 32 -2.08 10.56 14.74
C PHE A 32 -1.70 10.35 13.28
N THR A 33 -0.97 11.28 12.66
CA THR A 33 -0.42 11.10 11.31
C THR A 33 0.47 9.86 11.23
N GLY A 34 1.34 9.67 12.23
CA GLY A 34 2.16 8.47 12.34
C GLY A 34 1.34 7.18 12.42
N ALA A 35 0.31 7.15 13.28
CA ALA A 35 -0.60 6.00 13.39
C ALA A 35 -1.35 5.72 12.08
N ILE A 36 -1.84 6.75 11.39
CA ILE A 36 -2.47 6.63 10.06
C ILE A 36 -1.46 6.04 9.06
N SER A 37 -0.22 6.55 9.02
CA SER A 37 0.79 6.03 8.09
C SER A 37 1.09 4.54 8.31
N VAL A 38 1.07 4.08 9.56
CA VAL A 38 1.21 2.65 9.90
C VAL A 38 0.01 1.87 9.37
N SER A 39 -1.21 2.32 9.68
CA SER A 39 -2.45 1.66 9.24
C SER A 39 -2.52 1.57 7.71
N ALA A 40 -2.28 2.68 7.00
CA ALA A 40 -2.30 2.77 5.56
C ALA A 40 -1.32 1.80 4.89
N VAL A 41 -0.08 1.78 5.37
CA VAL A 41 0.94 0.88 4.85
C VAL A 41 0.62 -0.59 5.16
N THR A 42 0.01 -0.89 6.30
CA THR A 42 -0.50 -2.23 6.60
C THR A 42 -1.64 -2.61 5.66
N SER A 43 -2.58 -1.71 5.36
CA SER A 43 -3.63 -1.95 4.37
C SER A 43 -3.06 -2.25 2.98
N TYR A 44 -2.03 -1.53 2.53
CA TYR A 44 -1.32 -1.86 1.28
C TYR A 44 -0.75 -3.26 1.31
N GLU A 45 -0.04 -3.61 2.38
CA GLU A 45 0.58 -4.93 2.51
C GLU A 45 -0.46 -6.06 2.45
N LEU A 46 -1.59 -5.91 3.15
CA LEU A 46 -2.67 -6.89 3.14
C LEU A 46 -3.34 -6.99 1.76
N ALA A 47 -3.56 -5.85 1.09
CA ALA A 47 -4.13 -5.82 -0.26
C ALA A 47 -3.22 -6.52 -1.28
N ILE A 48 -1.92 -6.21 -1.25
CA ILE A 48 -0.91 -6.87 -2.10
C ILE A 48 -0.91 -8.37 -1.85
N LYS A 49 -0.93 -8.82 -0.58
CA LYS A 49 -0.96 -10.24 -0.25
C LYS A 49 -2.19 -10.93 -0.82
N GLU A 50 -3.38 -10.33 -0.67
CA GLU A 50 -4.62 -10.87 -1.23
C GLU A 50 -4.52 -11.00 -2.76
N ILE A 51 -4.09 -9.94 -3.47
CA ILE A 51 -3.94 -9.94 -4.94
C ILE A 51 -3.03 -11.08 -5.41
N LEU A 52 -1.85 -11.24 -4.79
CA LEU A 52 -0.90 -12.27 -5.17
C LEU A 52 -1.42 -13.68 -4.88
N ILE A 53 -2.12 -13.88 -3.76
CA ILE A 53 -2.73 -15.17 -3.39
C ILE A 53 -3.86 -15.52 -4.36
N ASP A 54 -4.70 -14.55 -4.72
CA ASP A 54 -5.83 -14.76 -5.63
C ASP A 54 -5.34 -15.12 -7.04
N TYR A 55 -4.33 -14.41 -7.56
CA TYR A 55 -3.69 -14.77 -8.82
C TYR A 55 -3.07 -16.17 -8.78
N ALA A 56 -2.33 -16.50 -7.73
CA ALA A 56 -1.72 -17.83 -7.58
C ALA A 56 -2.79 -18.95 -7.55
N SER A 57 -3.89 -18.70 -6.82
CA SER A 57 -5.00 -19.63 -6.67
C SER A 57 -5.77 -19.81 -7.98
N SER A 58 -5.89 -18.76 -8.80
CA SER A 58 -6.53 -18.84 -10.12
C SER A 58 -5.73 -19.70 -11.11
N LYS A 59 -4.41 -19.79 -10.93
CA LYS A 59 -3.55 -20.72 -11.70
C LYS A 59 -3.63 -22.15 -11.17
N HIS A 60 -3.49 -22.34 -9.86
CA HIS A 60 -3.64 -23.64 -9.21
C HIS A 60 -3.82 -23.52 -7.69
N HIS A 61 -4.82 -24.18 -7.11
CA HIS A 61 -5.14 -24.08 -5.67
C HIS A 61 -3.95 -24.40 -4.72
N LEU A 62 -3.16 -25.46 -4.99
CA LEU A 62 -1.95 -25.76 -4.19
C LEU A 62 -0.89 -24.66 -4.29
N PHE A 63 -0.79 -24.00 -5.44
CA PHE A 63 0.14 -22.89 -5.62
C PHE A 63 -0.32 -21.66 -4.85
N GLY A 64 -1.64 -21.39 -4.82
CA GLY A 64 -2.25 -20.43 -3.91
C GLY A 64 -1.86 -20.66 -2.45
N GLY A 65 -2.00 -21.89 -1.95
CA GLY A 65 -1.60 -22.26 -0.58
C GLY A 65 -0.09 -22.09 -0.33
N PHE A 66 0.75 -22.41 -1.31
CA PHE A 66 2.20 -22.16 -1.23
C PHE A 66 2.50 -20.65 -1.11
N ILE A 67 1.90 -19.82 -1.97
CA ILE A 67 2.09 -18.37 -1.97
C ILE A 67 1.57 -17.74 -0.68
N GLN A 68 0.43 -18.17 -0.15
CA GLN A 68 -0.09 -17.71 1.13
C GLN A 68 0.93 -17.95 2.27
N ASN A 69 1.48 -19.16 2.34
CA ASN A 69 2.51 -19.49 3.33
C ASN A 69 3.80 -18.70 3.12
N TYR A 70 4.22 -18.53 1.87
CA TYR A 70 5.40 -17.75 1.52
C TYR A 70 5.25 -16.26 1.93
N LEU A 71 4.12 -15.64 1.60
CA LEU A 71 3.83 -14.22 1.88
C LEU A 71 3.51 -13.94 3.35
N SER A 72 3.15 -14.96 4.14
CA SER A 72 2.99 -14.81 5.60
C SER A 72 4.26 -14.27 6.30
N ARG A 73 5.42 -14.45 5.66
CA ARG A 73 6.74 -14.01 6.16
C ARG A 73 7.23 -12.71 5.51
N LEU A 74 6.49 -12.18 4.54
CA LEU A 74 6.87 -11.02 3.73
C LEU A 74 6.30 -9.75 4.38
N ASN A 75 6.98 -9.26 5.42
CA ASN A 75 6.60 -8.02 6.11
C ASN A 75 7.43 -6.85 5.56
N GLY A 76 6.75 -5.78 5.14
CA GLY A 76 7.41 -4.53 4.70
C GLY A 76 8.07 -4.52 3.32
N ARG A 77 8.07 -5.63 2.56
CA ARG A 77 8.55 -5.68 1.16
C ARG A 77 7.46 -5.28 0.19
N ILE A 78 7.04 -4.03 0.27
CA ILE A 78 5.93 -3.47 -0.50
C ILE A 78 6.38 -2.32 -1.40
N LYS A 79 7.69 -2.01 -1.47
CA LYS A 79 8.16 -0.97 -2.39
C LYS A 79 7.97 -1.46 -3.82
N ILE A 80 7.80 -0.53 -4.78
CA ILE A 80 7.62 -0.90 -6.20
C ILE A 80 8.70 -1.87 -6.71
N PRO A 81 10.01 -1.68 -6.42
CA PRO A 81 11.03 -2.66 -6.81
C PRO A 81 10.84 -4.03 -6.16
N ASP A 82 10.38 -4.08 -4.90
CA ASP A 82 10.09 -5.34 -4.22
C ASP A 82 8.92 -6.05 -4.90
N LEU A 83 7.84 -5.32 -5.21
CA LEU A 83 6.67 -5.85 -5.91
C LEU A 83 7.05 -6.46 -7.27
N LYS A 84 7.84 -5.73 -8.06
CA LYS A 84 8.38 -6.21 -9.34
C LYS A 84 9.16 -7.52 -9.18
N ASN A 85 10.05 -7.57 -8.19
CA ASN A 85 10.85 -8.77 -7.92
C ASN A 85 9.99 -9.96 -7.47
N GLU A 86 8.89 -9.72 -6.74
CA GLU A 86 7.96 -10.77 -6.33
C GLU A 86 7.12 -11.27 -7.51
N ILE A 87 6.53 -10.38 -8.33
CA ILE A 87 5.69 -10.79 -9.47
C ILE A 87 6.49 -11.45 -10.59
N LYS A 88 7.76 -11.08 -10.76
CA LYS A 88 8.68 -11.71 -11.71
C LYS A 88 8.86 -13.22 -11.48
N LYS A 89 8.65 -13.70 -10.25
CA LYS A 89 8.71 -15.14 -9.91
C LYS A 89 7.55 -15.93 -10.50
N PHE A 90 6.44 -15.26 -10.82
CA PHE A 90 5.32 -15.86 -11.51
C PHE A 90 5.55 -15.85 -13.02
N ASP A 91 5.88 -14.68 -13.57
CA ASP A 91 6.23 -14.48 -14.97
C ASP A 91 7.00 -13.16 -15.14
N ASN A 92 8.05 -13.18 -15.96
CA ASN A 92 8.84 -11.99 -16.28
C ASN A 92 8.03 -10.89 -16.98
N ILE A 93 6.98 -11.26 -17.72
CA ILE A 93 6.13 -10.28 -18.44
C ILE A 93 5.34 -9.40 -17.46
N LEU A 94 4.97 -9.91 -16.28
CA LEU A 94 4.18 -9.17 -15.30
C LEU A 94 4.92 -7.94 -14.76
N GLU A 95 6.24 -8.00 -14.63
CA GLU A 95 7.07 -6.84 -14.25
C GLU A 95 6.92 -5.69 -15.26
N ILE A 96 6.94 -6.02 -16.55
CA ILE A 96 6.83 -5.05 -17.65
C ILE A 96 5.41 -4.47 -17.69
N ASN A 97 4.41 -5.32 -17.52
CA ASN A 97 3.00 -4.91 -17.48
C ASN A 97 2.73 -3.99 -16.29
N LEU A 98 3.27 -4.29 -15.10
CA LEU A 98 3.14 -3.43 -13.93
C LEU A 98 3.78 -2.06 -14.16
N GLU A 99 4.98 -2.00 -14.73
CA GLU A 99 5.61 -0.73 -15.04
C GLU A 99 4.80 0.08 -16.07
N THR A 100 4.21 -0.60 -17.05
CA THR A 100 3.35 0.02 -18.07
C THR A 100 2.08 0.60 -17.44
N GLU A 101 1.42 -0.15 -16.57
CA GLU A 101 0.21 0.31 -15.86
C GLU A 101 0.53 1.46 -14.90
N ILE A 102 1.63 1.39 -14.13
CA ILE A 102 2.02 2.52 -13.27
C ILE A 102 2.31 3.76 -14.10
N THR A 103 3.01 3.62 -15.23
CA THR A 103 3.28 4.74 -16.15
C THR A 103 1.98 5.32 -16.72
N ALA A 104 0.98 4.48 -16.99
CA ALA A 104 -0.33 4.94 -17.44
C ALA A 104 -1.06 5.74 -16.35
N VAL A 105 -0.96 5.33 -15.09
CA VAL A 105 -1.49 6.10 -13.95
C VAL A 105 -0.74 7.43 -13.81
N GLU A 106 0.59 7.43 -13.92
CA GLU A 106 1.44 8.63 -13.81
C GLU A 106 1.10 9.72 -14.83
N LYS A 107 0.62 9.36 -16.02
CA LYS A 107 0.17 10.34 -17.03
C LYS A 107 -0.98 11.22 -16.52
N ASN A 108 -1.85 10.67 -15.67
CA ASN A 108 -2.96 11.38 -15.06
C ASN A 108 -2.60 11.92 -13.67
N GLU A 109 -1.72 11.22 -12.95
CA GLU A 109 -1.35 11.49 -11.56
C GLU A 109 0.18 11.46 -11.40
N PRO A 110 0.89 12.53 -11.80
CA PRO A 110 2.36 12.52 -11.91
C PRO A 110 3.10 12.21 -10.59
N SER A 111 2.46 12.45 -9.44
CA SER A 111 3.06 12.23 -8.12
C SER A 111 2.76 10.83 -7.54
N VAL A 112 2.03 9.96 -8.23
CA VAL A 112 1.54 8.69 -7.65
C VAL A 112 2.67 7.82 -7.06
N ARG A 113 3.82 7.73 -7.73
CA ARG A 113 4.97 6.97 -7.23
C ARG A 113 5.61 7.61 -6.02
N SER A 114 5.83 8.92 -6.05
CA SER A 114 6.44 9.63 -4.93
C SER A 114 5.53 9.56 -3.72
N CYS A 115 4.22 9.77 -3.87
CA CYS A 115 3.20 9.61 -2.83
C CYS A 115 3.23 8.21 -2.20
N TYR A 116 3.22 7.16 -3.03
CA TYR A 116 3.33 5.78 -2.54
C TYR A 116 4.62 5.54 -1.74
N GLN A 117 5.75 5.99 -2.26
CA GLN A 117 7.06 5.85 -1.60
C GLN A 117 7.16 6.67 -0.32
N ASN A 118 6.63 7.90 -0.33
CA ASN A 118 6.63 8.83 0.79
C ASN A 118 5.87 8.25 1.98
N LEU A 119 4.70 7.64 1.75
CA LEU A 119 3.93 7.03 2.83
C LEU A 119 4.66 5.84 3.46
N ILE A 120 5.30 4.99 2.66
CA ILE A 120 6.14 3.89 3.14
C ILE A 120 7.29 4.42 3.98
N GLN A 121 7.94 5.49 3.51
CA GLN A 121 9.05 6.14 4.23
C GLN A 121 8.56 6.80 5.52
N GLY A 122 7.41 7.47 5.49
CA GLY A 122 6.77 8.09 6.65
C GLY A 122 6.49 7.07 7.74
N ARG A 123 5.91 5.92 7.38
CA ARG A 123 5.73 4.78 8.30
C ARG A 123 7.05 4.33 8.91
N HIS A 124 8.09 4.16 8.09
CA HIS A 124 9.40 3.71 8.56
C HIS A 124 10.00 4.69 9.56
N SER A 125 10.02 5.99 9.22
CA SER A 125 10.51 7.05 10.10
C SER A 125 9.73 7.11 11.41
N TYR A 126 8.40 6.94 11.36
CA TYR A 126 7.58 6.99 12.57
C TYR A 126 7.84 5.80 13.49
N VAL A 127 7.87 4.58 12.95
CA VAL A 127 8.08 3.37 13.75
C VAL A 127 9.48 3.32 14.38
N HIS A 128 10.51 3.81 13.68
CA HIS A 128 11.90 3.70 14.17
C HIS A 128 12.42 4.94 14.89
N ALA A 129 11.95 6.14 14.54
CA ALA A 129 12.45 7.40 15.10
C ALA A 129 11.36 8.22 15.80
N ASN A 130 10.11 7.75 15.83
CA ASN A 130 8.95 8.50 16.33
C ASN A 130 8.82 9.88 15.67
N GLN A 131 9.20 9.96 14.39
CA GLN A 131 9.19 11.16 13.56
C GLN A 131 8.40 10.87 12.29
N ILE A 132 7.43 11.73 11.98
CA ILE A 132 6.68 11.67 10.72
C ILE A 132 7.11 12.86 9.86
N ASN A 133 7.47 12.56 8.62
CA ASN A 133 7.97 13.56 7.67
C ASN A 133 6.86 14.10 6.76
N LEU A 134 5.61 13.75 7.05
CA LEU A 134 4.42 14.14 6.32
C LEU A 134 3.53 14.96 7.25
N SER A 135 2.94 16.02 6.71
CA SER A 135 1.78 16.62 7.34
C SER A 135 0.59 15.66 7.33
N TYR A 136 -0.42 15.97 8.13
CA TYR A 136 -1.65 15.18 8.18
C TYR A 136 -2.32 15.07 6.80
N ASP A 137 -2.44 16.20 6.09
CA ASP A 137 -3.13 16.25 4.81
C ASP A 137 -2.31 15.58 3.70
N GLU A 138 -0.98 15.73 3.70
CA GLU A 138 -0.09 14.98 2.81
C GLU A 138 -0.18 13.46 3.05
N CYS A 139 -0.25 13.03 4.30
CA CYS A 139 -0.37 11.60 4.63
C CYS A 139 -1.66 10.99 4.05
N ILE A 140 -2.78 11.71 4.12
CA ILE A 140 -4.06 11.25 3.53
C ILE A 140 -3.97 11.28 2.01
N GLN A 141 -3.44 12.35 1.42
CA GLN A 141 -3.27 12.43 -0.03
C GLN A 141 -2.38 11.32 -0.57
N ASP A 142 -1.26 11.05 0.10
CA ASP A 142 -0.31 10.00 -0.26
C ASP A 142 -0.95 8.61 -0.15
N TYR A 143 -1.84 8.44 0.83
CA TYR A 143 -2.64 7.23 0.97
C TYR A 143 -3.65 7.04 -0.17
N GLU A 144 -4.41 8.08 -0.52
CA GLU A 144 -5.39 8.02 -1.61
C GLU A 144 -4.73 7.77 -2.96
N LEU A 145 -3.60 8.44 -3.23
CA LEU A 145 -2.85 8.24 -4.46
C LEU A 145 -2.15 6.88 -4.49
N GLY A 146 -1.57 6.44 -3.37
CA GLY A 146 -0.88 5.16 -3.32
C GLY A 146 -1.79 3.95 -3.54
N LYS A 147 -3.09 4.04 -3.22
CA LYS A 147 -4.09 3.02 -3.60
C LYS A 147 -4.09 2.73 -5.11
N LYS A 148 -3.82 3.74 -5.95
CA LYS A 148 -3.75 3.57 -7.42
C LYS A 148 -2.60 2.67 -7.88
N ILE A 149 -1.50 2.59 -7.11
CA ILE A 149 -0.41 1.63 -7.37
C ILE A 149 -0.90 0.20 -7.09
N ILE A 150 -1.70 0.02 -6.03
CA ILE A 150 -2.28 -1.28 -5.69
C ILE A 150 -3.31 -1.70 -6.74
N ASP A 151 -4.12 -0.76 -7.24
CA ASP A 151 -5.05 -1.00 -8.34
C ASP A 151 -4.32 -1.38 -9.64
N ALA A 152 -3.21 -0.71 -9.96
CA ALA A 152 -2.36 -1.07 -11.09
C ALA A 152 -1.79 -2.48 -10.96
N LEU A 153 -1.36 -2.87 -9.74
CA LEU A 153 -0.94 -4.25 -9.44
C LEU A 153 -2.09 -5.23 -9.68
N HIS A 154 -3.28 -4.96 -9.15
CA HIS A 154 -4.43 -5.84 -9.33
C HIS A 154 -4.76 -6.04 -10.81
N LYS A 155 -4.78 -4.97 -11.63
CA LYS A 155 -5.05 -5.08 -13.08
C LYS A 155 -4.10 -6.01 -13.82
N VAL A 156 -2.84 -6.07 -13.41
CA VAL A 156 -1.82 -6.92 -14.03
C VAL A 156 -1.91 -8.38 -13.56
N MET A 157 -2.47 -8.59 -12.38
CA MET A 157 -2.57 -9.89 -11.70
C MET A 157 -3.97 -10.51 -11.82
N VAL A 158 -4.74 -10.15 -12.85
CA VAL A 158 -6.06 -10.73 -13.19
C VAL A 158 -6.02 -11.35 -14.59
#